data_AF-A0A8C0GXS4-F1
#
_entry.id   AF-A0A8C0GXS4-F1
#
_cell.length_a   1.000
_cell.length_b   1.000
_cell.length_c   1.000
_cell.angle_alpha   90.00
_cell.angle_beta   90.00
_cell.angle_gamma   90.00
#
_symmetry.space_group_name_H-M   'P 1'
#
loop_
_entity.id
_entity.type
_entity.pdbx_description
1 polymer ?
#
loop_
_entity_poly.entity_id
_entity_poly.type
_entity_poly.pdbx_seq_one_letter_code
_entity_poly.pdbx_strand_id
1 'polypeptide(L)'
;MALRFPALHSQCQARPVTCRPGRCPLRSCALTMLLILLLPRAQAGEIIGGQEARPHSRPYMAFVKIQREGKGENMCGGFLIREDVVVTAAHCNCNLGNISVLLGAHNFEIDELGTQTIWVRRRIPHPEFNNEKFENDIMLLQLRDKAELTQTVGTILLSQKKVKKGAVCSVAGWGQTSIKTNAKPSPTLQEVELTVMGKRMCLSQPILHYVPSRMLCVGDPQERKFPFQGDSGSPLVCDGKAQGIVSHGTGDWSTPSVFTRLSKYVCWIKNTLHKLKP
;
A
#
# COMPACT_ATOMS: atom_id res chain seq x y z
N MET A 1 -49.33 15.53 -13.54
CA MET A 1 -50.59 15.28 -12.81
C MET A 1 -50.29 14.18 -11.80
N ALA A 2 -50.48 14.47 -10.52
CA ALA A 2 -49.95 13.73 -9.37
C ALA A 2 -50.87 12.59 -8.92
N LEU A 3 -50.29 11.46 -8.48
CA LEU A 3 -50.91 10.47 -7.57
C LEU A 3 -49.78 9.81 -6.75
N ARG A 4 -49.48 10.31 -5.54
CA ARG A 4 -49.91 9.84 -4.21
C ARG A 4 -49.46 8.42 -3.81
N PHE A 5 -48.59 8.37 -2.80
CA PHE A 5 -48.25 7.23 -1.94
C PHE A 5 -49.43 6.80 -1.04
N PRO A 6 -49.39 5.58 -0.48
CA PRO A 6 -49.28 5.49 0.97
C PRO A 6 -48.23 4.48 1.47
N ALA A 7 -47.89 4.65 2.75
CA ALA A 7 -46.80 4.03 3.48
C ALA A 7 -47.27 2.93 4.46
N LEU A 8 -46.32 2.04 4.78
CA LEU A 8 -46.11 1.21 5.99
C LEU A 8 -47.30 0.53 6.69
N HIS A 9 -47.16 -0.79 6.90
CA HIS A 9 -46.99 -1.39 8.25
C HIS A 9 -46.84 -2.92 8.14
N SER A 10 -45.74 -3.48 8.66
CA SER A 10 -45.66 -4.91 9.01
C SER A 10 -45.00 -5.03 10.38
N GLN A 11 -45.84 -5.32 11.38
CA GLN A 11 -45.45 -5.53 12.77
C GLN A 11 -44.87 -6.93 12.96
N CYS A 12 -43.80 -7.02 13.75
CA CYS A 12 -43.30 -8.26 14.36
C CYS A 12 -44.20 -8.65 15.54
N GLN A 13 -44.59 -9.93 15.64
CA GLN A 13 -45.11 -10.51 16.88
C GLN A 13 -44.48 -11.88 17.14
N ALA A 14 -43.94 -12.03 18.36
CA ALA A 14 -43.38 -13.24 18.91
C ALA A 14 -44.47 -14.13 19.52
N ARG A 15 -44.26 -15.47 19.52
CA ARG A 15 -45.05 -16.44 20.30
C ARG A 15 -44.17 -17.10 21.36
N PRO A 16 -44.70 -17.38 22.57
CA PRO A 16 -43.95 -18.03 23.65
C PRO A 16 -44.07 -19.56 23.58
N VAL A 17 -43.04 -20.25 24.08
CA VAL A 17 -43.07 -21.70 24.34
C VAL A 17 -42.96 -21.92 25.85
N THR A 18 -43.94 -22.63 26.41
CA THR A 18 -44.00 -23.03 27.82
C THR A 18 -43.39 -24.42 28.03
N CYS A 19 -42.59 -24.58 29.09
CA CYS A 19 -42.16 -25.90 29.60
C CYS A 19 -42.83 -26.19 30.95
N ARG A 20 -43.17 -27.46 31.19
CA ARG A 20 -43.59 -27.99 32.51
C ARG A 20 -42.67 -29.12 32.99
N PRO A 21 -42.62 -29.41 34.31
CA PRO A 21 -41.47 -29.98 34.99
C PRO A 21 -41.63 -31.46 35.38
N GLY A 22 -40.50 -32.16 35.52
CA GLY A 22 -40.39 -33.49 36.15
C GLY A 22 -39.07 -33.65 36.90
N ARG A 23 -39.16 -34.06 38.17
CA ARG A 23 -38.09 -34.37 39.17
C ARG A 23 -37.34 -35.65 38.77
N CYS A 24 -36.14 -36.08 39.20
CA CYS A 24 -35.27 -36.01 40.42
C CYS A 24 -33.92 -36.70 40.01
N PRO A 25 -32.90 -36.97 40.87
CA PRO A 25 -32.28 -36.26 41.99
C PRO A 25 -30.73 -36.11 41.85
N LEU A 26 -30.11 -35.50 42.87
CA LEU A 26 -28.68 -35.21 43.08
C LEU A 26 -27.71 -36.39 42.88
N ARG A 27 -26.51 -36.11 42.33
CA ARG A 27 -25.20 -36.29 43.01
C ARG A 27 -23.99 -35.88 42.14
N SER A 28 -23.12 -35.08 42.78
CA SER A 28 -21.66 -34.95 42.62
C SER A 28 -20.99 -34.60 41.29
N CYS A 29 -20.20 -33.51 41.37
CA CYS A 29 -18.83 -33.35 40.88
C CYS A 29 -18.52 -33.72 39.43
N ALA A 30 -18.42 -32.69 38.57
CA ALA A 30 -17.24 -32.51 37.73
C ALA A 30 -17.20 -31.08 37.20
N LEU A 31 -16.17 -30.35 37.63
CA LEU A 31 -15.72 -29.09 37.09
C LEU A 31 -15.29 -29.32 35.62
N THR A 32 -16.18 -29.12 34.65
CA THR A 32 -15.80 -29.07 33.24
C THR A 32 -15.55 -27.61 32.87
N MET A 33 -14.29 -27.21 33.02
CA MET A 33 -13.77 -25.96 32.50
C MET A 33 -14.07 -25.83 31.01
N LEU A 34 -14.67 -24.70 30.69
CA LEU A 34 -15.00 -24.19 29.38
C LEU A 34 -13.78 -24.27 28.44
N LEU A 35 -13.70 -25.30 27.61
CA LEU A 35 -12.74 -25.38 26.51
C LEU A 35 -13.27 -24.57 25.32
N ILE A 36 -13.37 -23.24 25.48
CA ILE A 36 -13.38 -22.37 24.29
C ILE A 36 -11.94 -22.38 23.81
N LEU A 37 -11.74 -23.09 22.70
CA LEU A 37 -10.54 -23.12 21.89
C LEU A 37 -9.94 -21.71 21.82
N LEU A 38 -8.89 -21.47 22.61
CA LEU A 38 -7.88 -20.47 22.32
C LEU A 38 -7.18 -20.94 21.05
N LEU A 39 -7.83 -20.76 19.91
CA LEU A 39 -7.10 -20.70 18.66
C LEU A 39 -6.09 -19.57 18.87
N PRO A 40 -4.77 -19.82 18.79
CA PRO A 40 -3.83 -18.74 18.73
C PRO A 40 -4.28 -17.90 17.54
N ARG A 41 -4.67 -16.65 17.80
CA ARG A 41 -4.89 -15.67 16.74
C ARG A 41 -3.57 -15.67 15.98
N ALA A 42 -3.56 -16.33 14.82
CA ALA A 42 -2.39 -16.44 13.99
C ALA A 42 -1.89 -15.01 13.81
N GLN A 43 -0.70 -14.74 14.32
CA GLN A 43 -0.07 -13.45 14.17
C GLN A 43 0.30 -13.36 12.69
N ALA A 44 -0.63 -12.85 11.90
CA ALA A 44 -0.44 -12.62 10.48
C ALA A 44 0.80 -11.75 10.32
N GLY A 45 1.64 -12.06 9.34
CA GLY A 45 2.83 -11.28 9.01
C GLY A 45 2.43 -10.13 8.09
N GLU A 46 2.86 -8.92 8.41
CA GLU A 46 2.25 -7.66 7.97
C GLU A 46 3.34 -6.68 7.53
N ILE A 47 3.08 -5.71 6.63
CA ILE A 47 3.81 -4.40 6.75
C ILE A 47 3.78 -4.06 8.24
N ILE A 48 4.88 -3.67 8.90
CA ILE A 48 4.91 -3.67 10.38
C ILE A 48 3.64 -2.99 10.94
N GLY A 49 2.77 -3.76 11.63
CA GLY A 49 1.45 -3.33 12.13
C GLY A 49 0.30 -3.20 11.10
N GLY A 50 0.41 -3.84 9.94
CA GLY A 50 -0.52 -3.86 8.80
C GLY A 50 -1.34 -5.15 8.73
N GLN A 51 -1.65 -5.66 7.54
CA GLN A 51 -2.30 -6.96 7.33
C GLN A 51 -2.11 -7.40 5.88
N GLU A 52 -2.32 -8.69 5.59
CA GLU A 52 -2.36 -9.15 4.20
C GLU A 52 -3.53 -8.47 3.47
N ALA A 53 -3.23 -7.88 2.31
CA ALA A 53 -4.26 -7.28 1.48
C ALA A 53 -5.17 -8.38 0.92
N ARG A 54 -6.46 -8.08 0.74
CA ARG A 54 -7.33 -9.01 0.01
C ARG A 54 -6.73 -9.26 -1.39
N PRO A 55 -6.59 -10.52 -1.86
CA PRO A 55 -6.01 -10.81 -3.16
C PRO A 55 -6.61 -9.97 -4.29
N HIS A 56 -5.73 -9.38 -5.10
CA HIS A 56 -6.04 -8.52 -6.25
C HIS A 56 -6.89 -7.27 -5.94
N SER A 57 -7.06 -6.89 -4.67
CA SER A 57 -7.84 -5.70 -4.27
C SER A 57 -7.14 -4.36 -4.55
N ARG A 58 -5.88 -4.40 -4.99
CA ARG A 58 -5.05 -3.24 -5.31
C ARG A 58 -4.51 -3.38 -6.75
N PRO A 59 -5.39 -3.32 -7.78
CA PRO A 59 -5.03 -3.72 -9.15
C PRO A 59 -4.01 -2.77 -9.82
N TYR A 60 -3.77 -1.60 -9.23
CA TYR A 60 -2.77 -0.65 -9.67
C TYR A 60 -1.36 -0.93 -9.16
N MET A 61 -1.17 -1.87 -8.23
CA MET A 61 0.14 -2.16 -7.67
C MET A 61 1.07 -2.75 -8.72
N ALA A 62 2.31 -2.29 -8.69
CA ALA A 62 3.37 -2.75 -9.57
C ALA A 62 4.56 -3.21 -8.73
N PHE A 63 4.94 -4.47 -8.90
CA PHE A 63 6.18 -4.99 -8.32
C PHE A 63 7.32 -4.68 -9.29
N VAL A 64 8.23 -3.78 -8.89
CA VAL A 64 9.32 -3.30 -9.72
C VAL A 64 10.57 -4.12 -9.42
N LYS A 65 10.89 -5.06 -10.30
CA LYS A 65 12.05 -5.94 -10.19
C LYS A 65 13.26 -5.31 -10.88
N ILE A 66 14.36 -5.15 -10.15
CA ILE A 66 15.58 -4.49 -10.61
C ILE A 66 16.73 -5.50 -10.57
N GLN A 67 17.14 -5.97 -11.73
CA GLN A 67 18.26 -6.91 -11.87
C GLN A 67 19.55 -6.13 -12.02
N ARG A 68 20.50 -6.27 -11.08
CA ARG A 68 21.83 -5.65 -11.19
C ARG A 68 22.85 -6.68 -11.62
N GLU A 69 23.61 -6.39 -12.68
CA GLU A 69 24.71 -7.24 -13.12
C GLU A 69 25.72 -7.46 -11.98
N GLY A 70 25.95 -8.73 -11.63
CA GLY A 70 26.91 -9.15 -10.60
C GLY A 70 26.57 -8.75 -9.15
N LYS A 71 25.40 -8.15 -8.87
CA LYS A 71 25.05 -7.62 -7.52
C LYS A 71 23.68 -8.07 -7.01
N GLY A 72 23.10 -9.12 -7.60
CA GLY A 72 21.82 -9.69 -7.19
C GLY A 72 20.61 -8.86 -7.65
N GLU A 73 19.42 -9.32 -7.26
CA GLU A 73 18.15 -8.66 -7.56
C GLU A 73 17.73 -7.74 -6.41
N ASN A 74 17.28 -6.54 -6.74
CA ASN A 74 16.60 -5.63 -5.82
C ASN A 74 15.15 -5.46 -6.26
N MET A 75 14.30 -4.98 -5.35
CA MET A 75 12.91 -4.69 -5.67
C MET A 75 12.43 -3.40 -5.01
N CYS A 76 11.46 -2.79 -5.67
CA CYS A 76 10.71 -1.64 -5.19
C CYS A 76 9.22 -1.85 -5.48
N GLY A 77 8.38 -1.06 -4.84
CA GLY A 77 7.02 -0.82 -5.24
C GLY A 77 6.89 0.18 -6.39
N GLY A 78 5.70 0.21 -6.96
CA GLY A 78 5.29 1.18 -7.95
C GLY A 78 3.78 1.09 -8.15
N PHE A 79 3.25 1.94 -9.03
CA PHE A 79 1.84 1.90 -9.37
C PHE A 79 1.55 2.36 -10.79
N LEU A 80 0.62 1.68 -11.45
CA LEU A 80 0.20 1.94 -12.82
C LEU A 80 -0.73 3.16 -12.89
N ILE A 81 -0.39 4.14 -13.72
CA ILE A 81 -1.20 5.36 -13.94
C ILE A 81 -1.73 5.48 -15.37
N ARG A 82 -1.17 4.68 -16.27
CA ARG A 82 -1.54 4.53 -17.68
C ARG A 82 -1.08 3.13 -18.11
N GLU A 83 -1.71 2.54 -19.12
CA GLU A 83 -1.42 1.17 -19.59
C GLU A 83 0.08 0.90 -19.84
N ASP A 84 0.84 1.92 -20.25
CA ASP A 84 2.27 1.86 -20.55
C ASP A 84 3.15 2.62 -19.54
N VAL A 85 2.61 3.13 -18.42
CA VAL A 85 3.38 3.96 -17.47
C VAL A 85 3.11 3.62 -16.02
N VAL A 86 4.21 3.29 -15.33
CA VAL A 86 4.28 3.08 -13.88
C VAL A 86 5.01 4.26 -13.22
N VAL A 87 4.51 4.69 -12.06
CA VAL A 87 5.20 5.63 -11.17
C VAL A 87 5.91 4.84 -10.07
N THR A 88 7.14 5.24 -9.74
CA THR A 88 7.90 4.73 -8.60
C THR A 88 8.81 5.84 -8.05
N ALA A 89 9.61 5.54 -7.02
CA ALA A 89 10.62 6.46 -6.50
C ALA A 89 11.86 6.48 -7.41
N ALA A 90 12.51 7.63 -7.54
CA ALA A 90 13.71 7.75 -8.38
C ALA A 90 14.91 7.02 -7.76
N HIS A 91 15.01 6.95 -6.44
CA HIS A 91 16.09 6.22 -5.76
C HIS A 91 16.03 4.70 -5.98
N CYS A 92 14.90 4.15 -6.41
CA CYS A 92 14.83 2.75 -6.85
C CYS A 92 15.79 2.49 -8.03
N ASN A 93 16.12 3.53 -8.81
CA ASN A 93 16.98 3.46 -9.99
C ASN A 93 18.45 3.78 -9.70
N CYS A 94 19.11 3.04 -8.80
CA CYS A 94 20.56 3.15 -8.67
C CYS A 94 21.28 2.40 -9.82
N ASN A 95 21.29 3.02 -11.01
CA ASN A 95 22.29 2.96 -12.09
C ASN A 95 22.80 1.61 -12.65
N LEU A 96 22.22 0.45 -12.33
CA LEU A 96 22.71 -0.83 -12.88
C LEU A 96 21.56 -1.78 -13.25
N GLY A 97 21.50 -2.14 -14.53
CA GLY A 97 20.79 -3.29 -15.05
C GLY A 97 19.31 -3.12 -15.45
N ASN A 98 18.67 -4.25 -15.74
CA ASN A 98 17.35 -4.33 -16.38
C ASN A 98 16.22 -4.25 -15.35
N ILE A 99 15.15 -3.55 -15.71
CA ILE A 99 13.94 -3.43 -14.87
C ILE A 99 12.78 -4.11 -15.59
N SER A 100 12.10 -5.02 -14.88
CA SER A 100 10.78 -5.52 -15.26
C SER A 100 9.76 -5.11 -14.21
N VAL A 101 8.50 -5.04 -14.64
CA VAL A 101 7.37 -4.76 -13.77
C VAL A 101 6.43 -5.96 -13.83
N LEU A 102 6.10 -6.51 -12.66
CA LEU A 102 5.05 -7.50 -12.49
C LEU A 102 3.76 -6.77 -12.03
N LEU A 103 2.70 -6.90 -12.82
CA LEU A 103 1.37 -6.36 -12.57
C LEU A 103 0.39 -7.50 -12.26
N GLY A 104 -0.65 -7.20 -11.48
CA GLY A 104 -1.75 -8.13 -11.20
C GLY A 104 -1.47 -9.18 -10.13
N ALA A 105 -0.24 -9.24 -9.61
CA ALA A 105 0.15 -10.20 -8.58
C ALA A 105 -0.45 -9.82 -7.22
N HIS A 106 -0.86 -10.83 -6.47
CA HIS A 106 -0.97 -10.82 -5.02
C HIS A 106 0.27 -11.45 -4.40
N ASN A 107 0.68 -12.63 -4.86
CA ASN A 107 1.95 -13.26 -4.49
C ASN A 107 2.98 -13.15 -5.63
N PHE A 108 4.12 -12.50 -5.39
CA PHE A 108 5.14 -12.31 -6.43
C PHE A 108 6.00 -13.56 -6.72
N GLU A 109 5.98 -14.57 -5.83
CA GLU A 109 6.74 -15.82 -5.99
C GLU A 109 6.00 -16.88 -6.82
N ILE A 110 4.72 -16.65 -7.11
CA ILE A 110 3.85 -17.59 -7.81
C ILE A 110 3.37 -16.94 -9.12
N ASP A 111 3.34 -17.72 -10.19
CA ASP A 111 2.71 -17.32 -11.45
C ASP A 111 1.18 -17.41 -11.32
N GLU A 112 0.56 -16.34 -10.84
CA GLU A 112 -0.89 -16.24 -10.69
C GLU A 112 -1.56 -15.91 -12.03
N LEU A 113 -2.75 -16.49 -12.25
CA LEU A 113 -3.53 -16.22 -13.46
C LEU A 113 -3.87 -14.73 -13.57
N GLY A 114 -3.56 -14.14 -14.72
CA GLY A 114 -3.81 -12.72 -14.99
C GLY A 114 -2.69 -11.78 -14.57
N THR A 115 -1.56 -12.31 -14.07
CA THR A 115 -0.35 -11.51 -13.90
C THR A 115 0.29 -11.17 -15.24
N GLN A 116 0.99 -10.05 -15.29
CA GLN A 116 1.68 -9.57 -16.49
C GLN A 116 3.07 -9.08 -16.11
N THR A 117 4.11 -9.70 -16.67
CA THR A 117 5.49 -9.22 -16.53
C THR A 117 5.90 -8.45 -17.78
N ILE A 118 6.15 -7.15 -17.63
CA ILE A 118 6.48 -6.25 -18.74
C ILE A 118 7.83 -5.58 -18.48
N TRP A 119 8.73 -5.64 -19.46
CA TRP A 119 10.03 -4.97 -19.38
C TRP A 119 9.88 -3.45 -19.50
N VAL A 120 10.76 -2.71 -18.81
CA VAL A 120 10.83 -1.25 -18.95
C VAL A 120 11.58 -0.88 -20.23
N ARG A 121 11.01 0.05 -21.00
CA ARG A 121 11.62 0.67 -22.18
C ARG A 121 12.46 1.89 -21.80
N ARG A 122 11.91 2.79 -20.99
CA ARG A 122 12.58 4.03 -20.57
C ARG A 122 12.37 4.29 -19.09
N ARG A 123 13.44 4.75 -18.44
CA ARG A 123 13.46 5.23 -17.06
C ARG A 123 13.57 6.75 -17.10
N ILE A 124 12.63 7.44 -16.47
CA ILE A 124 12.50 8.89 -16.59
C ILE A 124 12.41 9.46 -15.17
N PRO A 125 13.55 9.57 -14.46
CA PRO A 125 13.57 10.24 -13.16
C PRO A 125 13.24 11.72 -13.34
N HIS A 126 12.74 12.35 -12.28
CA HIS A 126 12.62 13.80 -12.25
C HIS A 126 14.01 14.42 -12.53
N PRO A 127 14.14 15.42 -13.43
CA PRO A 127 15.43 15.96 -13.82
C PRO A 127 16.20 16.62 -12.66
N GLU A 128 15.47 17.05 -11.63
CA GLU A 128 16.03 17.63 -10.41
C GLU A 128 16.11 16.63 -9.24
N PHE A 129 16.04 15.32 -9.50
CA PHE A 129 16.22 14.31 -8.46
C PHE A 129 17.59 14.43 -7.79
N ASN A 130 17.61 14.51 -6.47
CA ASN A 130 18.84 14.53 -5.68
C ASN A 130 18.92 13.26 -4.82
N ASN A 131 19.90 12.40 -5.10
CA ASN A 131 20.06 11.11 -4.42
C ASN A 131 20.59 11.22 -2.99
N GLU A 132 21.29 12.30 -2.63
CA GLU A 132 21.78 12.51 -1.27
C GLU A 132 20.66 12.95 -0.32
N LYS A 133 19.74 13.76 -0.86
CA LYS A 133 18.66 14.42 -0.11
C LYS A 133 17.28 13.80 -0.34
N PHE A 134 17.18 12.84 -1.26
CA PHE A 134 15.91 12.28 -1.74
C PHE A 134 14.88 13.35 -2.15
N GLU A 135 15.36 14.51 -2.63
CA GLU A 135 14.49 15.56 -3.15
C GLU A 135 14.07 15.22 -4.58
N ASN A 136 12.81 15.52 -4.92
CA ASN A 136 12.23 15.18 -6.22
C ASN A 136 12.34 13.68 -6.54
N ASP A 137 12.16 12.85 -5.50
CA ASP A 137 12.23 11.39 -5.56
C ASP A 137 10.98 10.79 -6.21
N ILE A 138 10.93 10.91 -7.54
CA ILE A 138 9.88 10.37 -8.41
C ILE A 138 10.47 10.01 -9.77
N MET A 139 10.04 8.87 -10.30
CA MET A 139 10.41 8.39 -11.64
C MET A 139 9.21 7.80 -12.35
N LEU A 140 9.12 8.04 -13.66
CA LEU A 140 8.22 7.32 -14.55
C LEU A 140 8.98 6.19 -15.25
N LEU A 141 8.37 5.01 -15.26
CA LEU A 141 8.81 3.86 -16.03
C LEU A 141 7.88 3.71 -17.22
N GLN A 142 8.38 3.97 -18.43
CA GLN A 142 7.68 3.65 -19.67
C GLN A 142 7.87 2.17 -19.94
N LEU A 143 6.80 1.40 -19.99
CA LEU A 143 6.80 -0.02 -20.30
C LEU A 143 7.08 -0.24 -21.80
N ARG A 144 7.62 -1.40 -22.17
CA ARG A 144 7.84 -1.79 -23.58
C ARG A 144 6.52 -2.03 -24.30
N ASP A 145 5.60 -2.69 -23.61
CA ASP A 145 4.27 -3.04 -24.09
C ASP A 145 3.23 -2.42 -23.16
N LYS A 146 2.03 -2.19 -23.69
CA LYS A 146 0.89 -1.77 -22.87
C LYS A 146 0.40 -2.93 -22.03
N ALA A 147 0.16 -2.69 -20.75
CA ALA A 147 -0.54 -3.61 -19.89
C ALA A 147 -2.00 -3.76 -20.34
N GLU A 148 -2.47 -5.01 -20.37
CA GLU A 148 -3.88 -5.30 -20.57
C GLU A 148 -4.63 -5.02 -19.28
N LEU A 149 -5.64 -4.14 -19.32
CA LEU A 149 -6.44 -3.85 -18.13
C LEU A 149 -7.44 -4.99 -17.90
N THR A 150 -7.41 -5.56 -16.69
CA THR A 150 -8.23 -6.71 -16.29
C THR A 150 -8.86 -6.45 -14.91
N GLN A 151 -9.46 -7.48 -14.30
CA GLN A 151 -9.94 -7.39 -12.92
C GLN A 151 -8.78 -7.29 -11.91
N THR A 152 -7.59 -7.77 -12.26
CA THR A 152 -6.40 -7.78 -11.40
C THR A 152 -5.39 -6.68 -11.77
N VAL A 153 -5.45 -6.15 -13.00
CA VAL A 153 -4.57 -5.07 -13.49
C VAL A 153 -5.39 -3.83 -13.83
N GLY A 154 -5.11 -2.72 -13.15
CA GLY A 154 -5.85 -1.48 -13.27
C GLY A 154 -4.97 -0.26 -13.07
N THR A 155 -5.50 0.93 -13.33
CA THR A 155 -4.78 2.19 -13.08
C THR A 155 -5.31 2.89 -11.85
N ILE A 156 -4.49 3.74 -11.23
CA ILE A 156 -4.91 4.64 -10.15
C ILE A 156 -4.81 6.11 -10.56
N LEU A 157 -5.80 6.89 -10.13
CA LEU A 157 -5.82 8.34 -10.38
C LEU A 157 -4.87 9.07 -9.42
N LEU A 158 -4.17 10.07 -9.97
CA LEU A 158 -3.36 10.99 -9.20
C LEU A 158 -4.21 12.13 -8.60
N SER A 159 -4.02 12.42 -7.32
CA SER A 159 -4.62 13.60 -6.71
C SER A 159 -3.81 14.86 -7.02
N GLN A 160 -4.47 15.88 -7.53
CA GLN A 160 -3.94 17.25 -7.63
C GLN A 160 -4.15 18.06 -6.36
N LYS A 161 -5.05 17.61 -5.48
CA LYS A 161 -5.38 18.29 -4.24
C LYS A 161 -4.36 17.90 -3.16
N LYS A 162 -3.94 18.87 -2.36
CA LYS A 162 -3.11 18.57 -1.18
C LYS A 162 -3.92 17.77 -0.18
N VAL A 163 -3.42 16.60 0.21
CA VAL A 163 -3.96 15.85 1.36
C VAL A 163 -3.80 16.66 2.65
N LYS A 164 -4.82 16.62 3.52
CA LYS A 164 -4.85 17.34 4.79
C LYS A 164 -4.16 16.53 5.89
N LYS A 165 -3.63 17.22 6.90
CA LYS A 165 -3.19 16.60 8.16
C LYS A 165 -4.36 15.81 8.76
N GLY A 166 -4.08 14.65 9.33
CA GLY A 166 -5.06 13.78 9.97
C GLY A 166 -5.84 12.88 9.00
N ALA A 167 -5.61 13.01 7.69
CA ALA A 167 -6.14 12.04 6.74
C ALA A 167 -5.52 10.67 6.99
N VAL A 168 -6.37 9.64 7.06
CA VAL A 168 -5.95 8.24 7.10
C VAL A 168 -5.86 7.75 5.66
N CYS A 169 -4.73 7.16 5.32
CA CYS A 169 -4.39 6.72 3.97
C CYS A 169 -3.81 5.31 4.04
N SER A 170 -3.97 4.51 2.98
CA SER A 170 -3.36 3.20 2.90
C SER A 170 -2.05 3.22 2.10
N VAL A 171 -1.13 2.36 2.50
CA VAL A 171 0.04 1.96 1.72
C VAL A 171 -0.05 0.45 1.54
N ALA A 172 0.26 -0.03 0.35
CA ALA A 172 0.39 -1.45 0.08
C ALA A 172 1.75 -1.75 -0.56
N GLY A 173 2.28 -2.93 -0.33
CA GLY A 173 3.56 -3.36 -0.88
C GLY A 173 3.97 -4.76 -0.44
N TRP A 174 5.07 -5.23 -1.01
CA TRP A 174 5.68 -6.52 -0.71
C TRP A 174 6.95 -6.36 0.14
N GLY A 175 7.10 -5.20 0.79
CA GLY A 175 8.23 -4.94 1.67
C GLY A 175 8.38 -5.98 2.78
N GLN A 176 9.54 -5.92 3.42
CA GLN A 176 9.84 -6.72 4.60
C GLN A 176 8.83 -6.42 5.73
N THR A 177 8.38 -7.49 6.38
CA THR A 177 7.32 -7.46 7.41
C THR A 177 7.86 -7.61 8.83
N SER A 178 9.19 -7.60 8.97
CA SER A 178 9.88 -7.92 10.21
C SER A 178 11.18 -7.14 10.32
N ILE A 179 11.47 -6.66 11.53
CA ILE A 179 12.70 -5.90 11.87
C ILE A 179 13.90 -6.86 12.07
N LYS A 180 13.72 -8.18 11.90
CA LYS A 180 14.80 -9.16 12.03
C LYS A 180 15.89 -8.90 10.98
N THR A 181 17.14 -9.09 11.36
CA THR A 181 18.26 -9.08 10.42
C THR A 181 18.04 -10.13 9.33
N ASN A 182 18.22 -9.72 8.07
CA ASN A 182 17.96 -10.55 6.87
C ASN A 182 16.51 -10.99 6.67
N ALA A 183 15.51 -10.26 7.20
CA ALA A 183 14.12 -10.50 6.85
C ALA A 183 13.94 -10.43 5.31
N LYS A 184 13.17 -11.36 4.76
CA LYS A 184 12.81 -11.35 3.35
C LYS A 184 11.56 -10.49 3.13
N PRO A 185 11.38 -9.92 1.93
CA PRO A 185 10.09 -9.43 1.46
C PRO A 185 8.93 -10.37 1.77
N SER A 186 7.74 -9.83 2.00
CA SER A 186 6.52 -10.65 2.06
C SER A 186 6.18 -11.16 0.66
N PRO A 187 6.04 -12.48 0.43
CA PRO A 187 5.59 -13.01 -0.85
C PRO A 187 4.23 -12.44 -1.26
N THR A 188 3.28 -12.36 -0.32
CA THR A 188 1.94 -11.80 -0.52
C THR A 188 1.90 -10.30 -0.29
N LEU A 189 1.01 -9.60 -1.00
CA LEU A 189 0.83 -8.16 -0.87
C LEU A 189 0.29 -7.83 0.52
N GLN A 190 0.97 -6.93 1.20
CA GLN A 190 0.60 -6.44 2.51
C GLN A 190 0.07 -5.01 2.40
N GLU A 191 -0.76 -4.58 3.36
CA GLU A 191 -1.26 -3.21 3.44
C GLU A 191 -1.34 -2.69 4.87
N VAL A 192 -1.22 -1.38 5.03
CA VAL A 192 -1.33 -0.70 6.32
C VAL A 192 -1.98 0.66 6.16
N GLU A 193 -2.75 1.07 7.16
CA GLU A 193 -3.26 2.44 7.27
C GLU A 193 -2.30 3.32 8.05
N LEU A 194 -1.99 4.50 7.50
CA LEU A 194 -1.10 5.49 8.07
C LEU A 194 -1.75 6.88 8.05
N THR A 195 -1.48 7.65 9.09
CA THR A 195 -2.00 9.02 9.23
C THR A 195 -1.04 10.04 8.62
N VAL A 196 -1.57 11.00 7.86
CA VAL A 196 -0.80 12.16 7.40
C VAL A 196 -0.53 13.11 8.56
N MET A 197 0.74 13.24 8.92
CA MET A 197 1.19 14.03 10.07
C MET A 197 1.38 15.50 9.72
N GLY A 198 1.43 16.32 10.77
CA GLY A 198 1.77 17.73 10.62
C GLY A 198 3.27 17.90 10.28
N LYS A 199 3.60 18.86 9.40
CA LYS A 199 4.98 19.16 8.97
C LYS A 199 6.01 19.26 10.12
N ARG A 200 5.58 19.71 11.30
CA ARG A 200 6.44 19.88 12.47
C ARG A 200 7.07 18.56 12.93
N MET A 201 6.38 17.43 12.75
CA MET A 201 6.87 16.12 13.21
C MET A 201 8.09 15.65 12.41
N CYS A 202 8.09 15.83 11.09
CA CYS A 202 9.27 15.53 10.28
C CYS A 202 10.33 16.65 10.39
N LEU A 203 9.94 17.92 10.54
CA LEU A 203 10.91 19.02 10.73
C LEU A 203 11.68 18.90 12.05
N SER A 204 11.10 18.28 13.09
CA SER A 204 11.79 18.01 14.36
C SER A 204 12.80 16.87 14.27
N GLN A 205 12.92 16.19 13.13
CA GLN A 205 13.84 15.09 12.91
C GLN A 205 14.83 15.44 11.80
N PRO A 206 16.00 16.00 12.12
CA PRO A 206 16.98 16.45 11.13
C PRO A 206 17.42 15.34 10.15
N ILE A 207 17.46 14.10 10.61
CA ILE A 207 17.86 12.92 9.81
C ILE A 207 16.94 12.67 8.60
N LEU A 208 15.70 13.14 8.65
CA LEU A 208 14.72 12.93 7.58
C LEU A 208 14.88 13.87 6.40
N HIS A 209 15.71 14.92 6.47
CA HIS A 209 15.84 15.94 5.41
C HIS A 209 14.48 16.35 4.78
N TYR A 210 13.58 16.90 5.60
CA TYR A 210 12.19 17.08 5.19
C TYR A 210 11.89 18.46 4.58
N VAL A 211 11.37 18.48 3.35
CA VAL A 211 10.96 19.71 2.64
C VAL A 211 9.43 19.74 2.41
N PRO A 212 8.66 20.48 3.24
CA PRO A 212 7.18 20.39 3.25
C PRO A 212 6.47 20.69 1.93
N SER A 213 7.08 21.52 1.07
CA SER A 213 6.52 21.92 -0.22
C SER A 213 6.44 20.78 -1.25
N ARG A 214 7.30 19.77 -1.10
CA ARG A 214 7.46 18.64 -2.02
C ARG A 214 7.36 17.26 -1.37
N MET A 215 7.30 17.22 -0.04
CA MET A 215 7.22 15.99 0.74
C MET A 215 5.99 15.97 1.68
N LEU A 216 5.55 14.78 2.01
CA LEU A 216 4.53 14.45 3.02
C LEU A 216 5.20 13.80 4.21
N CYS A 217 4.68 14.09 5.40
CA CYS A 217 5.08 13.50 6.66
C CYS A 217 3.99 12.50 7.05
N VAL A 218 4.30 11.23 7.22
CA VAL A 218 3.29 10.16 7.30
C VAL A 218 3.66 9.15 8.37
N GLY A 219 2.66 8.65 9.11
CA GLY A 219 2.84 7.67 10.18
C GLY A 219 2.94 8.35 11.55
N ASP A 220 2.12 7.88 12.49
CA ASP A 220 2.13 8.37 13.87
C ASP A 220 3.24 7.66 14.66
N PRO A 221 4.16 8.37 15.34
CA PRO A 221 5.16 7.79 16.24
C PRO A 221 4.60 6.86 17.34
N GLN A 222 3.33 7.05 17.72
CA GLN A 222 2.66 6.21 18.73
C GLN A 222 2.10 4.92 18.13
N GLU A 223 1.89 4.89 16.82
CA GLU A 223 1.48 3.69 16.10
C GLU A 223 2.75 3.00 15.59
N ARG A 224 2.98 1.75 16.01
CA ARG A 224 4.08 0.92 15.49
C ARG A 224 3.75 0.43 14.08
N LYS A 225 3.53 1.37 13.16
CA LYS A 225 3.10 1.15 11.78
C LYS A 225 3.95 1.93 10.81
N PHE A 226 4.61 1.27 9.87
CA PHE A 226 5.45 1.95 8.89
C PHE A 226 5.74 1.10 7.65
N PRO A 227 5.89 1.74 6.47
CA PRO A 227 6.48 1.08 5.30
C PRO A 227 7.93 0.70 5.60
N PHE A 228 8.41 -0.35 4.96
CA PHE A 228 9.73 -0.89 5.24
C PHE A 228 10.52 -1.20 3.96
N GLN A 229 11.66 -1.88 4.10
CA GLN A 229 12.51 -2.22 2.97
C GLN A 229 11.71 -2.96 1.89
N GLY A 230 11.67 -2.41 0.68
CA GLY A 230 10.93 -2.96 -0.45
C GLY A 230 9.61 -2.25 -0.78
N ASP A 231 9.06 -1.45 0.14
CA ASP A 231 7.86 -0.64 -0.13
C ASP A 231 8.20 0.69 -0.83
N SER A 232 9.48 1.05 -0.93
CA SER A 232 9.95 2.23 -1.65
C SER A 232 9.34 2.31 -3.04
N GLY A 233 8.76 3.45 -3.40
CA GLY A 233 8.06 3.63 -4.67
C GLY A 233 6.58 3.25 -4.68
N SER A 234 6.06 2.56 -3.66
CA SER A 234 4.62 2.28 -3.53
C SER A 234 3.79 3.56 -3.34
N PRO A 235 2.51 3.55 -3.74
CA PRO A 235 1.63 4.71 -3.56
C PRO A 235 1.13 4.83 -2.11
N LEU A 236 1.05 6.06 -1.62
CA LEU A 236 0.16 6.43 -0.52
C LEU A 236 -1.20 6.79 -1.10
N VAL A 237 -2.24 6.03 -0.76
CA VAL A 237 -3.58 6.17 -1.31
C VAL A 237 -4.54 6.72 -0.26
N CYS A 238 -5.17 7.85 -0.58
CA CYS A 238 -6.22 8.44 0.27
C CYS A 238 -7.45 8.70 -0.61
N ASP A 239 -8.64 8.36 -0.13
CA ASP A 239 -9.91 8.51 -0.87
C ASP A 239 -9.84 7.91 -2.29
N GLY A 240 -9.20 6.75 -2.43
CA GLY A 240 -9.04 6.04 -3.70
C GLY A 240 -8.09 6.70 -4.72
N LYS A 241 -7.30 7.70 -4.32
CA LYS A 241 -6.34 8.41 -5.19
C LYS A 241 -4.94 8.39 -4.63
N ALA A 242 -3.95 8.27 -5.51
CA ALA A 242 -2.55 8.37 -5.12
C ALA A 242 -2.21 9.82 -4.73
N GLN A 243 -1.71 10.00 -3.51
CA GLN A 243 -1.38 11.28 -2.89
C GLN A 243 0.12 11.43 -2.62
N GLY A 244 0.82 10.31 -2.43
CA GLY A 244 2.28 10.29 -2.30
C GLY A 244 2.94 9.02 -2.81
N ILE A 245 4.26 9.00 -2.72
CA ILE A 245 5.12 7.87 -3.07
C ILE A 245 6.01 7.60 -1.85
N VAL A 246 6.10 6.35 -1.38
CA VAL A 246 7.04 5.96 -0.31
C VAL A 246 8.46 6.32 -0.75
N SER A 247 9.18 7.13 0.04
CA SER A 247 10.53 7.60 -0.30
C SER A 247 11.56 7.11 0.72
N HIS A 248 11.59 7.67 1.92
CA HIS A 248 12.57 7.31 2.94
C HIS A 248 11.98 7.51 4.33
N GLY A 249 12.58 6.86 5.33
CA GLY A 249 12.21 6.99 6.73
C GLY A 249 13.44 7.21 7.59
N THR A 250 13.24 7.16 8.90
CA THR A 250 14.37 7.11 9.83
C THR A 250 15.00 5.71 9.78
N GLY A 251 16.33 5.65 9.80
CA GLY A 251 17.07 4.38 9.76
C GLY A 251 16.92 3.51 11.01
N ASP A 252 16.18 3.99 12.03
CA ASP A 252 15.90 3.31 13.29
C ASP A 252 14.51 2.67 13.33
N TRP A 253 13.87 2.52 12.17
CA TRP A 253 12.60 1.78 12.03
C TRP A 253 11.46 2.44 12.82
N SER A 254 11.37 3.77 12.72
CA SER A 254 10.36 4.57 13.39
C SER A 254 9.59 5.49 12.42
N THR A 255 8.47 6.00 12.92
CA THR A 255 7.65 7.02 12.29
C THR A 255 7.97 8.41 12.87
N PRO A 256 7.74 9.49 12.10
CA PRO A 256 7.14 9.53 10.78
C PRO A 256 8.13 9.20 9.65
N SER A 257 7.61 8.67 8.56
CA SER A 257 8.32 8.50 7.29
C SER A 257 8.00 9.64 6.31
N VAL A 258 8.90 9.83 5.35
CA VAL A 258 8.82 10.85 4.31
C VAL A 258 8.36 10.24 3.00
N PHE A 259 7.36 10.87 2.40
CA PHE A 259 6.79 10.48 1.12
C PHE A 259 6.92 11.64 0.12
N THR A 260 7.14 11.35 -1.15
CA THR A 260 7.07 12.38 -2.20
C THR A 260 5.63 12.86 -2.36
N ARG A 261 5.37 14.17 -2.36
CA ARG A 261 4.03 14.77 -2.48
C ARG A 261 3.59 14.83 -3.94
N LEU A 262 2.77 13.88 -4.41
CA LEU A 262 2.35 13.78 -5.82
C LEU A 262 1.68 15.05 -6.36
N SER A 263 0.90 15.76 -5.53
CA SER A 263 0.23 17.01 -5.94
C SER A 263 1.20 18.07 -6.47
N LYS A 264 2.49 18.03 -6.08
CA LYS A 264 3.53 18.94 -6.57
C LYS A 264 4.03 18.57 -7.99
N TYR A 265 3.90 17.30 -8.39
CA TYR A 265 4.50 16.76 -9.60
C TYR A 265 3.50 16.45 -10.71
N VAL A 266 2.19 16.61 -10.50
CA VAL A 266 1.17 16.29 -11.54
C VAL A 266 1.44 17.02 -12.86
N CYS A 267 1.85 18.29 -12.84
CA CYS A 267 2.20 19.01 -14.07
C CYS A 267 3.41 18.40 -14.79
N TRP A 268 4.46 18.04 -14.05
CA TRP A 268 5.62 17.35 -14.60
C TRP A 268 5.25 15.99 -15.18
N ILE A 269 4.43 15.20 -14.48
CA ILE A 269 3.95 13.90 -14.95
C ILE A 269 3.21 14.09 -16.27
N LYS A 270 2.20 14.97 -16.32
CA LYS A 270 1.41 15.23 -17.55
C LYS A 270 2.28 15.68 -18.73
N ASN A 271 3.18 16.63 -18.49
CA ASN A 271 4.09 17.12 -19.53
C ASN A 271 5.03 16.01 -20.04
N THR A 272 5.48 15.13 -19.15
CA THR A 272 6.32 14.01 -19.55
C THR A 272 5.52 12.98 -20.34
N LEU A 273 4.33 12.61 -19.86
CA LEU A 273 3.41 11.69 -20.55
C LEU A 273 3.05 12.17 -21.97
N HIS A 274 2.92 13.47 -22.19
CA HIS A 274 2.65 14.06 -23.51
C HIS A 274 3.85 13.92 -24.47
N LYS A 275 5.07 13.92 -23.94
CA LYS A 275 6.31 13.75 -24.73
C LYS A 275 6.61 12.28 -25.04
N LEU A 276 6.00 11.34 -24.32
CA LEU A 276 6.11 9.91 -24.63
C LEU A 276 5.33 9.62 -25.91
N LYS A 277 6.04 9.56 -27.03
CA LYS A 277 5.51 8.95 -28.24
C LYS A 277 5.18 7.48 -27.95
N PRO A 278 4.01 6.98 -28.39
CA PRO A 278 3.70 5.55 -28.40
C PRO A 278 4.83 4.74 -29.04
#